data_AF-A0A259LYT0-F1
#
_entry.id   AF-A0A259LYT0-F1
#
_cell.length_a   1.000
_cell.length_b   1.000
_cell.length_c   1.000
_cell.angle_alpha   90.00
_cell.angle_beta   90.00
_cell.angle_gamma   90.00
#
_symmetry.space_group_name_H-M   'P 1'
#
loop_
_entity.id
_entity.type
_entity.pdbx_description
1 polymer ?
#
loop_
_entity_poly.entity_id
_entity_poly.type
_entity_poly.pdbx_seq_one_letter_code
_entity_poly.pdbx_strand_id
1 'polypeptide(L)'
;MNLPARRFFDPLANAVIEQRRDLLWSVDNAPRVAQVIRTLSHRPEEGLFRSETAYLRLRVILRRLEAMTDYGLKPEQRDEIAQALWDLALLLEEGDLGDALERLQRAQEQLSEAMKNGASDEEIAELMQELRDATQDYMNQLAQQAMRDGTMQDPQEMAEGSMTMGQDDLQAMMDRIQELMEQGRMAEAQQALEELQRLMENMQITQGQGGQGQPSPGQQAMEGLAETLRDQQGLSDQAFRDLQEQFNPGGQQGQQGQQPWQQPGQQGQGQQGQGQQPGQQGQGQQPGQGQGQQPGQGQQPGQGQGQGQGQDRADQQGNGQGDMQGSLADRQRALRNELERQRGNLPGVGGEAGEAARDALDRAGRAMDGAEQALRGNDLPEAIDRQAEAMDALRDGMRNMGEALAEAERQQSGGDGQQMGSAGGERRDPLGRNSGTSGQTGTDENLLQGEDVYRRARDLLDEIRRRSGEGERPDEELDYLKRLLERF
;
A
#
# COMPACT_ATOMS: atom_id res chain seq x y z
N MET A 1 23.87 41.32 -15.13
CA MET A 1 22.76 40.44 -14.76
C MET A 1 23.26 39.02 -14.91
N ASN A 2 23.58 38.35 -13.79
CA ASN A 2 23.92 36.93 -13.81
C ASN A 2 22.60 36.16 -13.84
N LEU A 3 22.27 35.54 -14.97
CA LEU A 3 21.18 34.59 -15.03
C LEU A 3 21.58 33.37 -14.18
N PRO A 4 20.73 32.87 -13.28
CA PRO A 4 21.04 31.67 -12.51
C PRO A 4 21.19 30.50 -13.47
N ALA A 5 22.40 29.96 -13.59
CA ALA A 5 22.64 28.73 -14.31
C ALA A 5 22.27 27.56 -13.39
N ARG A 6 21.36 26.68 -13.83
CA ARG A 6 21.04 25.43 -13.13
C ARG A 6 22.32 24.61 -12.97
N ARG A 7 22.60 24.18 -11.74
CA ARG A 7 23.76 23.33 -11.42
C ARG A 7 23.35 21.86 -11.60
N PHE A 8 24.25 21.07 -12.18
CA PHE A 8 24.11 19.64 -12.41
C PHE A 8 25.13 18.91 -11.54
N PHE A 9 24.68 17.97 -10.72
CA PHE A 9 25.47 17.20 -9.77
C PHE A 9 25.91 15.86 -10.36
N ASP A 10 25.17 15.30 -11.32
CA ASP A 10 25.59 14.10 -12.04
C ASP A 10 26.79 14.43 -12.97
N PRO A 11 27.92 13.72 -12.88
CA PRO A 11 29.11 14.01 -13.68
C PRO A 11 28.87 13.92 -15.19
N LEU A 12 27.99 13.02 -15.63
CA LEU A 12 27.67 12.84 -17.04
C LEU A 12 26.70 13.92 -17.51
N ALA A 13 25.70 14.28 -16.72
CA ALA A 13 24.81 15.42 -17.01
C ALA A 13 25.60 16.73 -17.13
N ASN A 14 26.55 16.95 -16.22
CA ASN A 14 27.45 18.11 -16.25
C ASN A 14 28.30 18.14 -17.52
N ALA A 15 28.90 17.00 -17.91
CA ALA A 15 29.66 16.89 -19.16
C ALA A 15 28.82 17.24 -20.40
N VAL A 16 27.56 16.81 -20.44
CA VAL A 16 26.60 17.13 -21.52
C VAL A 16 26.25 18.62 -21.56
N ILE A 17 26.07 19.26 -20.41
CA ILE A 17 25.75 20.71 -20.33
C ILE A 17 26.95 21.57 -20.70
N GLU A 18 28.15 21.14 -20.36
CA GLU A 18 29.38 21.78 -20.82
C GLU A 18 29.48 21.73 -22.35
N GLN A 19 29.11 20.61 -22.98
CA GLN A 19 29.05 20.49 -24.45
C GLN A 19 28.00 21.43 -25.06
N ARG A 20 26.84 21.55 -24.42
CA ARG A 20 25.81 22.52 -24.81
C ARG A 20 26.34 23.95 -24.77
N ARG A 21 27.04 24.32 -23.69
CA ARG A 21 27.61 25.66 -23.52
C ARG A 21 28.65 25.96 -24.61
N ASP A 22 29.53 25.00 -24.90
CA ASP A 22 30.57 25.14 -25.93
C ASP A 22 29.96 25.29 -27.33
N LEU A 23 28.88 24.54 -27.62
CA LEU A 23 28.15 24.65 -28.88
C LEU A 23 27.42 25.99 -29.04
N LEU A 24 26.83 26.52 -27.96
CA LEU A 24 26.17 27.83 -27.96
C LEU A 24 27.17 28.98 -28.06
N TRP A 25 28.40 28.80 -27.58
CA TRP A 25 29.46 29.80 -27.67
C TRP A 25 29.91 30.03 -29.12
N SER A 26 30.13 28.96 -29.88
CA SER A 26 30.42 29.05 -31.32
C SER A 26 30.00 27.78 -32.07
N VAL A 27 29.40 27.95 -33.24
CA VAL A 27 29.09 26.84 -34.16
C VAL A 27 30.35 26.10 -34.64
N ASP A 28 31.50 26.78 -34.67
CA ASP A 28 32.79 26.20 -35.05
C ASP A 28 33.27 25.13 -34.05
N ASN A 29 32.70 25.10 -32.84
CA ASN A 29 33.00 24.09 -31.82
C ASN A 29 32.29 22.75 -32.09
N ALA A 30 31.35 22.69 -33.02
CA ALA A 30 30.55 21.50 -33.31
C ALA A 30 31.39 20.21 -33.55
N PRO A 31 32.51 20.23 -34.31
CA PRO A 31 33.35 19.05 -34.49
C PRO A 31 33.96 18.54 -33.17
N ARG A 32 34.40 19.47 -32.30
CA ARG A 32 34.95 19.14 -30.98
C ARG A 32 33.86 18.56 -30.07
N VAL A 33 32.70 19.21 -30.02
CA VAL A 33 31.56 18.75 -29.23
C VAL A 33 31.14 17.33 -29.64
N ALA A 34 31.04 17.08 -30.95
CA ALA A 34 30.74 15.75 -31.48
C ALA A 34 31.81 14.72 -31.07
N GLN A 35 33.10 15.08 -31.08
CA GLN A 35 34.17 14.19 -30.64
C GLN A 35 34.08 13.84 -29.15
N VAL A 36 33.76 14.80 -28.30
CA VAL A 36 33.59 14.57 -26.85
C VAL A 36 32.40 13.66 -26.60
N ILE A 37 31.24 13.96 -27.20
CA ILE A 37 30.03 13.13 -27.08
C ILE A 37 30.28 11.72 -27.61
N ARG A 38 30.99 11.58 -28.73
CA ARG A 38 31.37 10.28 -29.28
C ARG A 38 32.19 9.47 -28.28
N THR A 39 33.11 10.11 -27.59
CA THR A 39 33.93 9.47 -26.55
C THR A 39 33.06 8.97 -25.39
N LEU A 40 32.11 9.78 -24.92
CA LEU A 40 31.16 9.38 -23.86
C LEU A 40 30.28 8.18 -24.27
N SER A 41 29.94 8.06 -25.56
CA SER A 41 29.09 6.97 -26.08
C SER A 41 29.85 5.72 -26.55
N HIS A 42 31.19 5.77 -26.57
CA HIS A 42 32.03 4.70 -27.10
C HIS A 42 32.44 3.73 -25.99
N ARG A 43 31.80 2.55 -25.96
CA ARG A 43 32.02 1.52 -24.93
C ARG A 43 31.95 2.12 -23.52
N PRO A 44 30.78 2.67 -23.14
CA PRO A 44 30.62 3.22 -21.80
C PRO A 44 30.94 2.13 -20.75
N GLU A 45 31.62 2.52 -19.68
CA GLU A 45 31.76 1.65 -18.51
C GLU A 45 30.37 1.27 -17.98
N GLU A 46 30.23 0.05 -17.45
CA GLU A 46 28.98 -0.39 -16.84
C GLU A 46 28.54 0.62 -15.75
N GLY A 47 27.27 1.04 -15.81
CA GLY A 47 26.72 2.02 -14.87
C GLY A 47 26.93 3.50 -15.23
N LEU A 48 27.71 3.83 -16.28
CA LEU A 48 27.86 5.23 -16.73
C LEU A 48 26.51 5.82 -17.20
N PHE A 49 25.69 5.02 -17.89
CA PHE A 49 24.31 5.36 -18.22
C PHE A 49 23.38 4.52 -17.35
N ARG A 50 22.56 5.18 -16.54
CA ARG A 50 21.55 4.51 -15.70
C ARG A 50 20.33 4.05 -16.50
N SER A 51 20.09 4.64 -17.67
CA SER A 51 18.96 4.33 -18.55
C SER A 51 19.44 4.09 -19.99
N GLU A 52 18.98 2.99 -20.59
CA GLU A 52 19.19 2.71 -22.01
C GLU A 52 18.61 3.82 -22.91
N THR A 53 17.50 4.43 -22.48
CA THR A 53 16.87 5.56 -23.17
C THR A 53 17.80 6.76 -23.24
N ALA A 54 18.47 7.10 -22.13
CA ALA A 54 19.41 8.22 -22.09
C ALA A 54 20.62 7.98 -23.02
N TYR A 55 21.13 6.75 -23.02
CA TYR A 55 22.20 6.35 -23.93
C TYR A 55 21.80 6.44 -25.41
N LEU A 56 20.61 5.93 -25.76
CA LEU A 56 20.09 6.00 -27.13
C LEU A 56 19.86 7.45 -27.57
N ARG A 57 19.32 8.30 -26.69
CA ARG A 57 19.14 9.73 -26.96
C ARG A 57 20.48 10.43 -27.23
N LEU A 58 21.52 10.18 -26.42
CA LEU A 58 22.86 10.71 -26.67
C LEU A 58 23.38 10.30 -28.06
N ARG A 59 23.20 9.04 -28.45
CA ARG A 59 23.61 8.55 -29.78
C ARG A 59 22.85 9.21 -30.93
N VAL A 60 21.55 9.47 -30.76
CA VAL A 60 20.74 10.17 -31.76
C VAL A 60 21.21 11.62 -31.91
N ILE A 61 21.44 12.31 -30.79
CA ILE A 61 21.95 13.69 -30.80
C ILE A 61 23.32 13.76 -31.50
N LEU A 62 24.22 12.84 -31.16
CA LEU A 62 25.54 12.73 -31.79
C LEU A 62 25.42 12.58 -33.31
N ARG A 63 24.63 11.61 -33.76
CA ARG A 63 24.47 11.31 -35.20
C ARG A 63 23.89 12.50 -35.96
N ARG A 64 22.95 13.24 -35.36
CA ARG A 64 22.40 14.47 -35.96
C ARG A 64 23.44 15.56 -36.02
N LEU A 65 24.18 15.80 -34.93
CA LEU A 65 25.22 16.81 -34.88
C LEU A 65 26.30 16.55 -35.92
N GLU A 66 26.79 15.31 -36.04
CA GLU A 66 27.78 14.92 -37.07
C GLU A 66 27.25 15.18 -38.48
N ALA A 67 26.03 14.72 -38.79
CA ALA A 67 25.43 14.90 -40.10
C ALA A 67 25.21 16.38 -40.47
N MET A 68 24.89 17.24 -39.51
CA MET A 68 24.73 18.68 -39.74
C MET A 68 26.08 19.40 -39.85
N THR A 69 27.10 18.93 -39.13
CA THR A 69 28.44 19.51 -39.12
C THR A 69 29.13 19.33 -40.48
N ASP A 70 28.90 18.20 -41.16
CA ASP A 70 29.49 17.90 -42.48
C ASP A 70 29.13 18.94 -43.57
N TYR A 71 28.00 19.63 -43.43
CA TYR A 71 27.52 20.64 -44.39
C TYR A 71 27.55 22.07 -43.83
N GLY A 72 28.16 22.26 -42.66
CA GLY A 72 28.15 23.53 -41.92
C GLY A 72 26.88 23.69 -41.08
N LEU A 73 27.05 23.74 -39.75
CA LEU A 73 25.96 23.86 -38.79
C LEU A 73 25.30 25.25 -38.84
N LYS A 74 24.01 25.31 -39.14
CA LYS A 74 23.24 26.57 -39.14
C LYS A 74 22.81 26.97 -37.72
N PRO A 75 22.55 28.26 -37.45
CA PRO A 75 22.08 28.71 -36.14
C PRO A 75 20.84 27.98 -35.62
N GLU A 76 19.87 27.70 -36.49
CA GLU A 76 18.63 27.01 -36.09
C GLU A 76 18.89 25.55 -35.70
N GLN A 77 19.81 24.90 -36.41
CA GLN A 77 20.25 23.53 -36.11
C GLN A 77 21.09 23.47 -34.83
N ARG A 78 21.93 24.47 -34.60
CA ARG A 78 22.66 24.64 -33.34
C ARG A 78 21.69 24.71 -32.17
N ASP A 79 20.63 25.51 -32.30
CA ASP A 79 19.64 25.68 -31.24
C ASP A 79 18.83 24.40 -30.99
N GLU A 80 18.49 23.64 -32.03
CA GLU A 80 17.87 22.31 -31.90
C GLU A 80 18.76 21.34 -31.11
N ILE A 81 20.05 21.24 -31.48
CA ILE A 81 20.99 20.35 -30.77
C ILE A 81 21.24 20.84 -29.34
N ALA A 82 21.35 22.15 -29.13
CA ALA A 82 21.54 22.73 -27.81
C ALA A 82 20.33 22.47 -26.90
N GLN A 83 19.11 22.48 -27.45
CA GLN A 83 17.91 22.08 -26.71
C GLN A 83 17.92 20.58 -26.40
N ALA A 84 18.26 19.73 -27.37
CA ALA A 84 18.31 18.28 -27.14
C ALA A 84 19.36 17.87 -26.10
N LEU A 85 20.52 18.56 -26.06
CA LEU A 85 21.54 18.37 -25.02
C LEU A 85 21.05 18.83 -23.64
N TRP A 86 20.26 19.90 -23.58
CA TRP A 86 19.62 20.33 -22.34
C TRP A 86 18.66 19.27 -21.81
N ASP A 87 17.74 18.80 -22.65
CA ASP A 87 16.75 17.80 -22.27
C ASP A 87 17.40 16.47 -21.86
N LEU A 88 18.49 16.09 -22.54
CA LEU A 88 19.27 14.92 -22.15
C LEU A 88 19.97 15.11 -20.80
N ALA A 89 20.55 16.29 -20.54
CA ALA A 89 21.18 16.53 -19.25
C ALA A 89 20.19 16.49 -18.09
N LEU A 90 18.96 16.99 -18.30
CA LEU A 90 17.88 16.83 -17.34
C LEU A 90 17.58 15.35 -17.08
N LEU A 91 17.43 14.56 -18.14
CA LEU A 91 17.24 13.11 -18.03
C LEU A 91 18.41 12.38 -17.33
N LEU A 92 19.63 12.88 -17.45
CA LEU A 92 20.79 12.27 -16.80
C LEU A 92 20.88 12.63 -15.32
N GLU A 93 20.52 13.87 -14.96
CA GLU A 93 20.51 14.38 -13.60
C GLU A 93 19.35 13.81 -12.78
N GLU A 94 18.17 13.75 -13.39
CA GLU A 94 16.90 13.39 -12.76
C GLU A 94 16.59 11.88 -12.95
N GLY A 95 17.36 11.16 -13.79
CA GLY A 95 17.07 9.79 -14.19
C GLY A 95 16.07 9.71 -15.34
N ASP A 96 15.64 8.49 -15.74
CA ASP A 96 14.50 8.40 -16.64
C ASP A 96 13.35 9.17 -15.99
N LEU A 97 12.78 10.16 -16.70
CA LEU A 97 11.54 10.83 -16.29
C LEU A 97 10.44 9.81 -15.93
N GLY A 98 10.60 8.56 -16.37
CA GLY A 98 9.72 7.42 -16.19
C GLY A 98 9.68 6.72 -14.83
N ASP A 99 10.41 7.13 -13.78
CA ASP A 99 10.10 6.61 -12.44
C ASP A 99 9.70 7.71 -11.43
N ALA A 100 8.43 8.11 -11.52
CA ALA A 100 7.84 9.00 -10.55
C ALA A 100 7.89 8.42 -9.12
N LEU A 101 8.02 7.10 -8.95
CA LEU A 101 8.24 6.47 -7.65
C LEU A 101 9.63 6.82 -7.09
N GLU A 102 10.68 6.76 -7.91
CA GLU A 102 12.04 7.12 -7.47
C GLU A 102 12.12 8.60 -7.08
N ARG A 103 11.47 9.48 -7.85
CA ARG A 103 11.38 10.91 -7.53
C ARG A 103 10.65 11.16 -6.22
N LEU A 104 9.53 10.47 -6.00
CA LEU A 104 8.79 10.53 -4.74
C LEU A 104 9.63 10.05 -3.54
N GLN A 105 10.31 8.92 -3.67
CA GLN A 105 11.18 8.37 -2.63
C GLN A 105 12.30 9.34 -2.26
N ARG A 106 12.94 9.94 -3.27
CA ARG A 106 14.00 10.92 -3.07
C ARG A 106 13.50 12.18 -2.35
N ALA A 107 12.35 12.72 -2.78
CA ALA A 107 11.75 13.88 -2.13
C ALA A 107 11.38 13.58 -0.66
N GLN A 108 10.88 12.38 -0.38
CA GLN A 108 10.60 11.92 0.98
C GLN A 108 11.87 11.82 1.83
N GLU A 109 12.95 11.23 1.30
CA GLU A 109 14.22 11.11 2.01
C GLU A 109 14.83 12.48 2.33
N GLN A 110 14.86 13.38 1.35
CA GLN A 110 15.40 14.74 1.53
C GLN A 110 14.60 15.53 2.57
N LEU A 111 13.27 15.45 2.52
CA LEU A 111 12.41 16.08 3.53
C LEU A 111 12.66 15.47 4.92
N SER A 112 12.74 14.14 5.02
CA SER A 112 13.03 13.44 6.30
C SER A 112 14.38 13.86 6.87
N GLU A 113 15.41 13.94 6.03
CA GLU A 113 16.75 14.34 6.42
C GLU A 113 16.80 15.82 6.84
N ALA A 114 16.15 16.70 6.08
CA ALA A 114 16.04 18.12 6.41
C ALA A 114 15.33 18.33 7.76
N MET A 115 14.27 17.57 8.04
CA MET A 115 13.60 17.59 9.34
C MET A 115 14.49 17.08 10.48
N LYS A 116 15.22 15.98 10.27
CA LYS A 116 16.16 15.43 11.27
C LYS A 116 17.29 16.41 11.59
N ASN A 117 17.76 17.13 10.59
CA ASN A 117 18.85 18.09 10.71
C ASN A 117 18.37 19.49 11.16
N GLY A 118 17.05 19.71 11.26
CA GLY A 118 16.48 21.00 11.66
C GLY A 118 16.72 22.10 10.62
N ALA A 119 16.50 21.79 9.34
CA ALA A 119 16.59 22.74 8.23
C ALA A 119 15.65 23.95 8.43
N SER A 120 15.92 25.02 7.70
CA SER A 120 15.11 26.25 7.78
C SER A 120 13.70 26.04 7.23
N ASP A 121 12.73 26.83 7.71
CA ASP A 121 11.34 26.77 7.24
C ASP A 121 11.22 26.97 5.73
N GLU A 122 12.09 27.79 5.13
CA GLU A 122 12.14 28.03 3.69
C GLU A 122 12.58 26.77 2.92
N GLU A 123 13.65 26.09 3.37
CA GLU A 123 14.12 24.83 2.77
C GLU A 123 13.10 23.71 2.91
N ILE A 124 12.45 23.62 4.08
CA ILE A 124 11.36 22.66 4.30
C ILE A 124 10.18 22.92 3.37
N ALA A 125 9.81 24.19 3.17
CA ALA A 125 8.70 24.56 2.28
C ALA A 125 9.00 24.18 0.82
N GLU A 126 10.24 24.37 0.36
CA GLU A 126 10.68 23.93 -0.97
C GLU A 126 10.61 22.40 -1.11
N LEU A 127 11.10 21.65 -0.12
CA LEU A 127 11.07 20.18 -0.12
C LEU A 127 9.64 19.62 -0.04
N MET A 128 8.75 20.29 0.70
CA MET A 128 7.32 19.93 0.74
C MET A 128 6.63 20.14 -0.60
N GLN A 129 6.98 21.22 -1.31
CA GLN A 129 6.47 21.47 -2.65
C GLN A 129 6.98 20.40 -3.63
N GLU A 130 8.26 20.04 -3.56
CA GLU A 130 8.83 18.97 -4.38
C GLU A 130 8.16 17.61 -4.11
N LEU A 131 7.90 17.28 -2.83
CA LEU A 131 7.18 16.07 -2.46
C LEU A 131 5.75 16.04 -3.04
N ARG A 132 5.05 17.18 -3.02
CA ARG A 132 3.70 17.32 -3.60
C ARG A 132 3.73 17.09 -5.12
N ASP A 133 4.68 17.72 -5.81
CA ASP A 133 4.82 17.60 -7.25
C ASP A 133 5.18 16.16 -7.66
N ALA A 134 6.11 15.53 -6.94
CA ALA A 134 6.49 14.13 -7.17
C ALA A 134 5.34 13.15 -6.91
N THR A 135 4.52 13.39 -5.88
CA THR A 135 3.34 12.57 -5.58
C THR A 135 2.31 12.67 -6.70
N GLN A 136 2.05 13.88 -7.22
CA GLN A 136 1.11 14.08 -8.32
C GLN A 136 1.57 13.40 -9.60
N ASP A 137 2.87 13.47 -9.91
CA ASP A 137 3.46 12.78 -11.04
C ASP A 137 3.32 11.26 -10.92
N TYR A 138 3.54 10.71 -9.72
CA TYR A 138 3.35 9.29 -9.44
C TYR A 138 1.91 8.85 -9.69
N MET A 139 0.93 9.60 -9.17
CA MET A 139 -0.49 9.31 -9.37
C MET A 139 -0.89 9.40 -10.85
N ASN A 140 -0.40 10.41 -11.56
CA ASN A 140 -0.64 10.56 -12.99
C ASN A 140 -0.09 9.37 -13.79
N GLN A 141 1.11 8.88 -13.42
CA GLN A 141 1.74 7.72 -14.03
C GLN A 141 0.96 6.44 -13.71
N LEU A 142 0.52 6.26 -12.47
CA LEU A 142 -0.31 5.15 -12.03
C LEU A 142 -1.65 5.10 -12.79
N ALA A 143 -2.31 6.25 -12.95
CA ALA A 143 -3.55 6.37 -13.71
C ALA A 143 -3.34 6.04 -15.21
N GLN A 144 -2.23 6.50 -15.80
CA GLN A 144 -1.87 6.18 -17.18
C GLN A 144 -1.58 4.69 -17.37
N GLN A 145 -0.91 4.04 -16.41
CA GLN A 145 -0.67 2.59 -16.42
C GLN A 145 -1.99 1.82 -16.33
N ALA A 146 -2.87 2.19 -15.40
CA ALA A 146 -4.20 1.58 -15.25
C ALA A 146 -5.05 1.70 -16.53
N MET A 147 -4.98 2.84 -17.24
CA MET A 147 -5.65 3.02 -18.53
C MET A 147 -5.03 2.17 -19.65
N ARG A 148 -3.69 2.01 -19.65
CA ARG A 148 -2.94 1.28 -20.68
C ARG A 148 -3.11 -0.23 -20.58
N ASP A 149 -3.26 -0.77 -19.37
CA ASP A 149 -3.49 -2.20 -19.12
C ASP A 149 -4.92 -2.67 -19.44
N GLY A 150 -5.79 -1.78 -19.95
CA GLY A 150 -7.03 -2.18 -20.64
C GLY A 150 -8.05 -2.94 -19.79
N THR A 151 -7.99 -2.81 -18.45
CA THR A 151 -8.82 -3.57 -17.50
C THR A 151 -10.21 -2.95 -17.25
N MET A 152 -10.65 -2.02 -18.10
CA MET A 152 -11.92 -1.30 -17.90
C MET A 152 -12.87 -1.52 -19.07
N GLN A 153 -13.91 -2.33 -18.82
CA GLN A 153 -15.03 -2.53 -19.76
C GLN A 153 -16.22 -1.60 -19.47
N ASP A 154 -16.21 -0.91 -18.32
CA ASP A 154 -17.16 0.19 -18.00
C ASP A 154 -16.44 1.36 -17.27
N PRO A 155 -16.10 2.46 -17.97
CA PRO A 155 -15.17 3.49 -17.46
C PRO A 155 -15.72 4.51 -16.45
N GLN A 156 -17.03 4.56 -16.18
CA GLN A 156 -17.64 5.80 -15.68
C GLN A 156 -18.07 5.82 -14.20
N GLU A 157 -18.18 4.69 -13.49
CA GLU A 157 -18.75 4.72 -12.11
C GLU A 157 -17.86 4.12 -11.01
N MET A 158 -16.89 3.26 -11.33
CA MET A 158 -16.00 2.65 -10.32
C MET A 158 -14.58 3.23 -10.28
N ALA A 159 -14.06 3.73 -11.41
CA ALA A 159 -12.73 4.33 -11.47
C ALA A 159 -12.69 5.72 -10.80
N GLU A 160 -13.75 6.52 -10.95
CA GLU A 160 -13.87 7.85 -10.34
C GLU A 160 -14.12 7.80 -8.82
N GLY A 161 -14.70 6.72 -8.27
CA GLY A 161 -14.92 6.64 -6.82
C GLY A 161 -13.70 6.16 -6.05
N SER A 162 -13.05 5.09 -6.53
CA SER A 162 -11.99 4.40 -5.81
C SER A 162 -10.62 5.08 -5.98
N MET A 163 -10.32 5.62 -7.16
CA MET A 163 -9.06 6.37 -7.35
C MET A 163 -9.10 7.77 -6.71
N THR A 164 -10.26 8.43 -6.70
CA THR A 164 -10.41 9.78 -6.15
C THR A 164 -10.35 9.76 -4.62
N MET A 165 -10.89 8.71 -3.97
CA MET A 165 -10.81 8.56 -2.52
C MET A 165 -9.35 8.46 -2.03
N GLY A 166 -8.49 7.71 -2.73
CA GLY A 166 -7.06 7.66 -2.40
C GLY A 166 -6.31 8.97 -2.65
N GLN A 167 -6.76 9.79 -3.60
CA GLN A 167 -6.15 11.09 -3.91
C GLN A 167 -6.45 12.14 -2.83
N ASP A 168 -7.69 12.16 -2.34
CA ASP A 168 -8.13 13.07 -1.26
C ASP A 168 -7.42 12.75 0.07
N ASP A 169 -7.27 11.46 0.40
CA ASP A 169 -6.58 11.01 1.61
C ASP A 169 -5.09 11.40 1.63
N LEU A 170 -4.42 11.27 0.47
CA LEU A 170 -3.03 11.69 0.30
C LEU A 170 -2.86 13.21 0.48
N GLN A 171 -3.76 14.01 -0.08
CA GLN A 171 -3.74 15.46 0.10
C GLN A 171 -3.96 15.87 1.56
N ALA A 172 -4.94 15.24 2.24
CA ALA A 172 -5.20 15.49 3.65
C ALA A 172 -3.98 15.19 4.54
N MET A 173 -3.23 14.12 4.22
CA MET A 173 -2.01 13.78 4.94
C MET A 173 -0.90 14.81 4.71
N MET A 174 -0.74 15.32 3.49
CA MET A 174 0.24 16.37 3.16
C MET A 174 -0.07 17.69 3.87
N ASP A 175 -1.34 18.08 3.93
CA ASP A 175 -1.77 19.28 4.66
C ASP A 175 -1.57 19.10 6.18
N ARG A 176 -1.81 17.89 6.70
CA ARG A 176 -1.52 17.56 8.11
C ARG A 176 -0.03 17.64 8.42
N ILE A 177 0.84 17.18 7.51
CA ILE A 177 2.29 17.31 7.66
C ILE A 177 2.67 18.79 7.71
N GLN A 178 2.14 19.61 6.80
CA GLN A 178 2.38 21.05 6.80
C GLN A 178 1.95 21.70 8.12
N GLU A 179 0.75 21.39 8.62
CA GLU A 179 0.26 21.92 9.90
C GLU A 179 1.17 21.54 11.08
N LEU A 180 1.63 20.28 11.13
CA LEU A 180 2.56 19.82 12.16
C LEU A 180 3.90 20.57 12.09
N MET A 181 4.37 20.89 10.88
CA MET A 181 5.60 21.65 10.66
C MET A 181 5.44 23.11 11.13
N GLU A 182 4.34 23.77 10.78
CA GLU A 182 4.02 25.13 11.23
C GLU A 182 3.90 25.22 12.78
N GLN A 183 3.47 24.12 13.42
CA GLN A 183 3.40 23.98 14.87
C GLN A 183 4.74 23.58 15.52
N GLY A 184 5.80 23.34 14.74
CA GLY A 184 7.10 22.88 15.21
C GLY A 184 7.12 21.43 15.72
N ARG A 185 6.12 20.62 15.37
CA ARG A 185 5.95 19.22 15.83
C ARG A 185 6.65 18.24 14.89
N MET A 186 7.96 18.42 14.74
CA MET A 186 8.82 17.65 13.81
C MET A 186 8.73 16.14 13.98
N ALA A 187 8.66 15.65 15.22
CA ALA A 187 8.58 14.22 15.51
C ALA A 187 7.27 13.58 14.99
N GLU A 188 6.17 14.33 15.02
CA GLU A 188 4.87 13.85 14.55
C GLU A 188 4.75 13.98 13.02
N ALA A 189 5.35 15.02 12.45
CA ALA A 189 5.48 15.15 11.00
C ALA A 189 6.26 13.95 10.41
N GLN A 190 7.32 13.49 11.10
CA GLN A 190 8.06 12.30 10.71
C GLN A 190 7.20 11.02 10.75
N GLN A 191 6.35 10.86 11.77
CA GLN A 191 5.42 9.74 11.85
C GLN A 191 4.39 9.77 10.71
N ALA A 192 3.88 10.94 10.35
CA ALA A 192 2.96 11.09 9.23
C ALA A 192 3.61 10.73 7.88
N LEU A 193 4.90 11.04 7.68
CA LEU A 193 5.64 10.58 6.48
C LEU A 193 5.82 9.06 6.44
N GLU A 194 5.99 8.41 7.59
CA GLU A 194 6.04 6.94 7.65
C GLU A 194 4.68 6.30 7.35
N GLU A 195 3.59 6.92 7.79
CA GLU A 195 2.23 6.50 7.42
C GLU A 195 2.00 6.60 5.91
N LEU A 196 2.45 7.70 5.29
CA LEU A 196 2.42 7.90 3.84
C LEU A 196 3.15 6.78 3.09
N GLN A 197 4.33 6.38 3.57
CA GLN A 197 5.12 5.30 2.96
C GLN A 197 4.38 3.96 3.00
N ARG A 198 3.76 3.61 4.14
CA ARG A 198 3.02 2.36 4.29
C ARG A 198 1.80 2.30 3.38
N LEU A 199 1.10 3.43 3.22
CA LEU A 199 -0.03 3.52 2.31
C LEU A 199 0.40 3.24 0.86
N MET A 200 1.53 3.81 0.45
CA MET A 200 2.11 3.60 -0.87
C MET A 200 2.58 2.15 -1.10
N GLU A 201 3.22 1.53 -0.11
CA GLU A 201 3.64 0.12 -0.15
C GLU A 201 2.42 -0.81 -0.29
N ASN A 202 1.34 -0.54 0.44
CA ASN A 202 0.10 -1.31 0.36
C ASN A 202 -0.59 -1.17 -1.00
N MET A 203 -0.57 0.02 -1.62
CA MET A 203 -1.11 0.24 -2.96
C MET A 203 -0.31 -0.50 -4.03
N GLN A 204 1.02 -0.54 -3.93
CA GLN A 204 1.89 -1.27 -4.85
C GLN A 204 1.64 -2.79 -4.79
N ILE A 205 1.47 -3.34 -3.59
CA ILE A 205 1.21 -4.78 -3.39
C ILE A 205 -0.17 -5.16 -3.95
N THR A 206 -1.16 -4.29 -3.81
CA THR A 206 -2.52 -4.51 -4.33
C THR A 206 -2.55 -4.50 -5.86
N GLN A 207 -1.72 -3.69 -6.53
CA GLN A 207 -1.57 -3.72 -7.99
C GLN A 207 -0.69 -4.86 -8.51
N GLY A 208 0.35 -5.25 -7.77
CA GLY A 208 1.27 -6.33 -8.17
C GLY A 208 0.66 -7.74 -8.16
N GLN A 209 -0.51 -7.91 -7.54
CA GLN A 209 -1.21 -9.20 -7.45
C GLN A 209 -2.66 -9.15 -7.99
N GLY A 210 -3.04 -8.04 -8.63
CA GLY A 210 -4.40 -7.78 -9.16
C GLY A 210 -4.57 -8.02 -10.66
N GLY A 211 -3.75 -8.88 -11.28
CA GLY A 211 -3.85 -9.21 -12.70
C GLY A 211 -5.12 -10.00 -13.04
N GLN A 212 -6.10 -9.32 -13.64
CA GLN A 212 -7.18 -9.85 -14.49
C GLN A 212 -7.61 -11.30 -14.24
N GLY A 213 -8.49 -11.48 -13.28
CA GLY A 213 -9.50 -12.52 -13.28
C GLY A 213 -10.75 -11.92 -12.64
N GLN A 214 -11.92 -12.15 -13.23
CA GLN A 214 -13.17 -12.03 -12.49
C GLN A 214 -12.95 -12.71 -11.13
N PRO A 215 -13.25 -12.08 -9.97
CA PRO A 215 -12.94 -12.69 -8.67
C PRO A 215 -13.46 -14.11 -8.72
N SER A 216 -12.56 -15.07 -8.49
CA SER A 216 -12.90 -16.48 -8.65
C SER A 216 -14.15 -16.74 -7.82
N PRO A 217 -15.11 -17.57 -8.27
CA PRO A 217 -16.31 -17.87 -7.49
C PRO A 217 -16.02 -18.25 -6.03
N GLY A 218 -14.82 -18.77 -5.73
CA GLY A 218 -14.32 -18.99 -4.37
C GLY A 218 -13.93 -17.71 -3.59
N GLN A 219 -13.35 -16.71 -4.24
CA GLN A 219 -13.02 -15.41 -3.62
C GLN A 219 -14.29 -14.62 -3.28
N GLN A 220 -15.28 -14.60 -4.17
CA GLN A 220 -16.57 -13.94 -3.90
C GLN A 220 -17.30 -14.59 -2.72
N ALA A 221 -17.22 -15.93 -2.61
CA ALA A 221 -17.78 -16.65 -1.47
C ALA A 221 -17.07 -16.28 -0.15
N MET A 222 -15.75 -16.14 -0.17
CA MET A 222 -14.96 -15.71 0.99
C MET A 222 -15.28 -14.28 1.42
N GLU A 223 -15.45 -13.35 0.47
CA GLU A 223 -15.85 -11.97 0.74
C GLU A 223 -17.23 -11.90 1.41
N GLY A 224 -18.23 -12.63 0.90
CA GLY A 224 -19.56 -12.67 1.49
C GLY A 224 -19.58 -13.27 2.91
N LEU A 225 -18.74 -14.28 3.16
CA LEU A 225 -18.57 -14.85 4.50
C LEU A 225 -17.87 -13.89 5.46
N ALA A 226 -16.90 -13.12 4.97
CA ALA A 226 -16.22 -12.10 5.75
C ALA A 226 -17.15 -10.94 6.13
N GLU A 227 -18.06 -10.55 5.23
CA GLU A 227 -19.12 -9.58 5.52
C GLU A 227 -20.07 -10.12 6.60
N THR A 228 -20.56 -11.36 6.44
CA THR A 228 -21.41 -12.03 7.45
C THR A 228 -20.72 -12.11 8.82
N LEU A 229 -19.42 -12.40 8.86
CA LEU A 229 -18.66 -12.41 10.12
C LEU A 229 -18.60 -11.01 10.77
N ARG A 230 -18.37 -9.96 9.97
CA ARG A 230 -18.30 -8.58 10.45
C ARG A 230 -19.63 -8.13 11.04
N ASP A 231 -20.73 -8.44 10.36
CA ASP A 231 -22.07 -8.12 10.85
C ASP A 231 -22.42 -8.92 12.12
N GLN A 232 -22.02 -10.19 12.18
CA GLN A 232 -22.20 -11.03 13.36
C GLN A 232 -21.45 -10.47 14.58
N GLN A 233 -20.24 -9.95 14.38
CA GLN A 233 -19.47 -9.27 15.43
C GLN A 233 -20.17 -8.00 15.91
N GLY A 234 -20.65 -7.16 14.97
CA GLY A 234 -21.40 -5.96 15.33
C GLY A 234 -22.66 -6.25 16.14
N LEU A 235 -23.36 -7.34 15.80
CA LEU A 235 -24.55 -7.79 16.52
C LEU A 235 -24.21 -8.32 17.91
N SER A 236 -23.08 -9.04 18.06
CA SER A 236 -22.59 -9.51 19.36
C SER A 236 -22.14 -8.35 20.27
N ASP A 237 -21.43 -7.37 19.72
CA ASP A 237 -21.04 -6.15 20.44
C ASP A 237 -22.25 -5.33 20.89
N GLN A 238 -23.32 -5.34 20.09
CA GLN A 238 -24.59 -4.71 20.47
C GLN A 238 -25.29 -5.52 21.58
N ALA A 239 -25.40 -6.84 21.45
CA ALA A 239 -25.97 -7.69 22.50
C ALA A 239 -25.20 -7.57 23.84
N PHE A 240 -23.88 -7.44 23.79
CA PHE A 240 -23.04 -7.23 24.96
C PHE A 240 -23.24 -5.85 25.60
N ARG A 241 -23.40 -4.79 24.79
CA ARG A 241 -23.78 -3.46 25.30
C ARG A 241 -25.15 -3.49 25.97
N ASP A 242 -26.14 -4.10 25.33
CA ASP A 242 -27.49 -4.25 25.88
C ASP A 242 -27.48 -5.07 27.19
N LEU A 243 -26.61 -6.07 27.28
CA LEU A 243 -26.37 -6.85 28.51
C LEU A 243 -25.79 -5.97 29.62
N GLN A 244 -24.77 -5.17 29.33
CA GLN A 244 -24.17 -4.25 30.30
C GLN A 244 -25.17 -3.20 30.78
N GLU A 245 -26.01 -2.67 29.90
CA GLU A 245 -27.06 -1.72 30.25
C GLU A 245 -28.11 -2.35 31.16
N GLN A 246 -28.42 -3.65 30.98
CA GLN A 246 -29.31 -4.40 31.88
C GLN A 246 -28.74 -4.56 33.30
N PHE A 247 -27.43 -4.80 33.42
CA PHE A 247 -26.77 -4.96 34.72
C PHE A 247 -26.33 -3.65 35.36
N ASN A 248 -26.20 -2.57 34.57
CA ASN A 248 -25.79 -1.26 35.06
C ASN A 248 -26.61 -0.09 34.47
N PRO A 249 -27.94 -0.03 34.74
CA PRO A 249 -28.84 0.99 34.20
C PRO A 249 -28.59 2.43 34.73
N GLY A 250 -27.52 2.66 35.51
CA GLY A 250 -27.15 3.96 36.10
C GLY A 250 -25.74 4.44 35.75
N GLY A 251 -25.01 3.78 34.84
CA GLY A 251 -23.59 4.07 34.56
C GLY A 251 -23.29 5.26 33.65
N GLN A 252 -24.28 5.86 32.99
CA GLN A 252 -24.06 6.96 32.04
C GLN A 252 -24.21 8.35 32.69
N GLN A 253 -23.28 8.71 33.58
CA GLN A 253 -22.90 10.11 33.80
C GLN A 253 -21.59 10.20 34.59
N GLY A 254 -20.48 9.92 33.91
CA GLY A 254 -19.14 10.01 34.49
C GLY A 254 -18.10 10.27 33.40
N GLN A 255 -17.90 11.55 33.10
CA GLN A 255 -16.73 12.20 32.50
C GLN A 255 -15.71 11.32 31.76
N GLN A 256 -15.57 11.61 30.46
CA GLN A 256 -14.32 11.46 29.71
C GLN A 256 -13.22 12.24 30.45
N GLY A 257 -12.52 11.54 31.33
CA GLY A 257 -11.34 12.01 32.04
C GLY A 257 -10.34 10.87 31.99
N GLN A 258 -9.32 11.06 31.13
CA GLN A 258 -8.13 10.23 31.03
C GLN A 258 -7.61 9.89 32.44
N GLN A 259 -7.44 8.59 32.78
CA GLN A 259 -6.32 8.09 33.60
C GLN A 259 -6.14 6.55 33.44
N PRO A 260 -4.90 6.04 33.59
CA PRO A 260 -4.49 4.71 33.14
C PRO A 260 -4.67 3.64 34.23
N TRP A 261 -4.87 2.40 33.77
CA TRP A 261 -4.93 1.16 34.55
C TRP A 261 -3.84 1.05 35.65
N GLN A 262 -4.25 0.83 36.90
CA GLN A 262 -3.37 0.33 37.96
C GLN A 262 -3.99 -0.92 38.60
N GLN A 263 -3.21 -2.01 38.59
CA GLN A 263 -3.50 -3.30 39.21
C GLN A 263 -3.79 -3.20 40.72
N PRO A 264 -4.66 -4.05 41.29
CA PRO A 264 -4.84 -4.11 42.73
C PRO A 264 -3.84 -5.06 43.39
N GLY A 265 -3.09 -4.52 44.37
CA GLY A 265 -2.79 -5.22 45.62
C GLY A 265 -1.36 -5.66 45.87
N GLN A 266 -0.65 -4.88 46.71
CA GLN A 266 0.11 -5.46 47.83
C GLN A 266 0.33 -4.44 48.94
N GLN A 267 -0.03 -4.83 50.16
CA GLN A 267 0.12 -4.08 51.40
C GLN A 267 1.61 -3.93 51.77
N GLY A 268 2.00 -2.75 52.25
CA GLY A 268 3.35 -2.52 52.79
C GLY A 268 3.49 -1.17 53.49
N GLN A 269 3.47 -1.23 54.82
CA GLN A 269 3.66 -0.19 55.85
C GLN A 269 4.50 1.06 55.51
N GLY A 270 3.87 2.23 55.72
CA GLY A 270 4.31 3.35 56.57
C GLY A 270 5.70 3.97 56.42
N GLN A 271 5.75 5.25 56.05
CA GLN A 271 6.45 6.27 56.83
C GLN A 271 6.09 7.70 56.41
N GLN A 272 6.32 8.60 57.35
CA GLN A 272 5.88 9.99 57.44
C GLN A 272 6.62 10.91 56.45
N GLY A 273 5.95 11.99 56.01
CA GLY A 273 6.61 13.10 55.30
C GLY A 273 5.69 14.30 55.13
N GLN A 274 6.05 15.41 55.78
CA GLN A 274 5.31 16.68 55.92
C GLN A 274 5.45 17.62 54.71
N GLY A 275 4.46 18.52 54.57
CA GLY A 275 4.48 19.78 53.79
C GLY A 275 3.11 20.05 53.15
N GLN A 276 2.17 20.90 53.60
CA GLN A 276 2.19 22.37 53.85
C GLN A 276 2.80 23.11 52.64
N GLN A 277 2.07 23.89 51.82
CA GLN A 277 1.16 25.00 52.13
C GLN A 277 0.18 25.34 50.94
N PRO A 278 -0.79 26.26 51.14
CA PRO A 278 -2.05 26.36 50.39
C PRO A 278 -2.23 27.61 49.49
N GLY A 279 -3.24 27.53 48.61
CA GLY A 279 -4.20 28.61 48.35
C GLY A 279 -3.83 29.68 47.31
N GLN A 280 -4.67 29.80 46.28
CA GLN A 280 -5.09 31.12 45.78
C GLN A 280 -6.44 31.04 45.07
N GLN A 281 -7.43 31.67 45.70
CA GLN A 281 -8.70 32.07 45.10
C GLN A 281 -8.45 33.25 44.15
N GLY A 282 -9.07 33.19 42.98
CA GLY A 282 -9.20 34.33 42.06
C GLY A 282 -10.61 34.35 41.49
N GLN A 283 -11.52 35.04 42.19
CA GLN A 283 -12.83 35.43 41.69
C GLN A 283 -12.68 36.69 40.81
N GLY A 284 -13.29 36.68 39.64
CA GLY A 284 -13.45 37.85 38.78
C GLY A 284 -14.65 37.65 37.84
N GLN A 285 -15.79 38.23 38.22
CA GLN A 285 -17.00 38.35 37.40
C GLN A 285 -16.83 39.46 36.35
N GLN A 286 -17.36 39.29 35.13
CA GLN A 286 -18.40 40.17 34.57
C GLN A 286 -19.04 39.58 33.27
N PRO A 287 -20.36 39.76 33.03
CA PRO A 287 -21.08 39.15 31.91
C PRO A 287 -21.29 40.10 30.72
N GLY A 288 -21.34 39.55 29.50
CA GLY A 288 -21.72 40.26 28.27
C GLY A 288 -22.90 39.59 27.57
N GLN A 289 -24.04 40.28 27.53
CA GLN A 289 -25.24 39.96 26.75
C GLN A 289 -25.14 40.56 25.34
N GLY A 290 -25.77 39.88 24.37
CA GLY A 290 -26.10 40.38 23.03
C GLY A 290 -26.50 39.18 22.16
N GLN A 291 -27.75 38.71 22.17
CA GLN A 291 -28.95 39.26 21.53
C GLN A 291 -28.79 39.37 20.00
N GLY A 292 -29.33 38.36 19.31
CA GLY A 292 -29.53 38.30 17.87
C GLY A 292 -30.64 37.29 17.55
N GLN A 293 -31.88 37.73 17.62
CA GLN A 293 -33.07 37.05 17.08
C GLN A 293 -33.37 37.66 15.72
N GLN A 294 -33.61 36.85 14.67
CA GLN A 294 -34.84 37.00 13.88
C GLN A 294 -35.19 35.74 13.05
N PRO A 295 -36.49 35.41 12.88
CA PRO A 295 -37.00 34.18 12.28
C PRO A 295 -37.74 34.40 10.93
N GLY A 296 -38.06 33.31 10.21
CA GLY A 296 -39.02 33.30 9.09
C GLY A 296 -39.09 31.91 8.41
N GLN A 297 -40.22 31.18 8.53
CA GLN A 297 -41.32 31.06 7.54
C GLN A 297 -40.92 30.25 6.28
N GLY A 298 -41.67 29.26 5.77
CA GLY A 298 -43.02 28.77 6.04
C GLY A 298 -43.40 27.68 5.01
N GLN A 299 -44.41 26.89 5.38
CA GLN A 299 -45.35 26.02 4.62
C GLN A 299 -45.10 25.66 3.13
N GLN A 300 -45.32 24.38 2.74
CA GLN A 300 -46.63 23.84 2.33
C GLN A 300 -46.60 22.30 2.07
N PRO A 301 -47.71 21.54 2.28
CA PRO A 301 -47.73 20.08 2.36
C PRO A 301 -48.28 19.38 1.10
N GLY A 302 -47.79 18.16 0.83
CA GLY A 302 -48.39 17.22 -0.11
C GLY A 302 -49.22 16.16 0.61
N GLN A 303 -50.54 16.25 0.52
CA GLN A 303 -51.48 15.19 0.90
C GLN A 303 -51.59 14.17 -0.24
N GLY A 304 -51.45 12.89 0.10
CA GLY A 304 -51.86 11.76 -0.72
C GLY A 304 -52.48 10.70 0.18
N GLN A 305 -53.81 10.71 0.28
CA GLN A 305 -54.63 9.72 0.97
C GLN A 305 -54.62 8.37 0.24
N GLY A 306 -54.38 7.30 0.99
CA GLY A 306 -54.69 5.93 0.60
C GLY A 306 -55.19 5.18 1.84
N GLN A 307 -56.51 5.03 1.96
CA GLN A 307 -57.20 4.29 3.01
C GLN A 307 -57.02 2.78 2.82
N GLY A 308 -56.61 2.08 3.88
CA GLY A 308 -56.71 0.64 4.03
C GLY A 308 -57.09 0.33 5.48
N GLN A 309 -58.29 -0.18 5.68
CA GLN A 309 -58.89 -0.57 6.95
C GLN A 309 -58.31 -1.89 7.46
N GLY A 310 -58.18 -2.04 8.78
CA GLY A 310 -58.06 -3.36 9.41
C GLY A 310 -57.40 -3.36 10.78
N GLN A 311 -58.24 -3.20 11.81
CA GLN A 311 -58.24 -3.82 13.15
C GLN A 311 -56.93 -4.03 13.95
N ASP A 312 -57.07 -3.80 15.26
CA ASP A 312 -56.24 -4.25 16.39
C ASP A 312 -55.05 -3.38 16.81
N ARG A 313 -55.35 -2.38 17.66
CA ARG A 313 -54.46 -2.00 18.77
C ARG A 313 -55.24 -1.31 19.88
N ALA A 314 -55.95 -2.13 20.65
CA ALA A 314 -56.23 -1.83 22.05
C ALA A 314 -55.02 -2.31 22.88
N ASP A 315 -54.60 -1.48 23.82
CA ASP A 315 -53.73 -1.80 24.95
C ASP A 315 -52.29 -2.28 24.68
N GLN A 316 -51.35 -1.33 24.58
CA GLN A 316 -50.10 -1.43 25.33
C GLN A 316 -49.39 -0.08 25.44
N GLN A 317 -49.79 0.68 26.46
CA GLN A 317 -48.92 1.66 27.07
C GLN A 317 -48.03 0.90 28.06
N GLY A 318 -46.88 0.43 27.57
CA GLY A 318 -45.88 -0.28 28.37
C GLY A 318 -44.80 -0.89 27.49
N ASN A 319 -43.54 -0.62 27.84
CA ASN A 319 -42.33 -1.32 27.40
C ASN A 319 -41.59 -0.83 26.13
N GLY A 320 -40.92 0.33 26.23
CA GLY A 320 -39.89 0.76 25.26
C GLY A 320 -38.57 -0.04 25.28
N GLN A 321 -38.58 -1.26 25.85
CA GLN A 321 -37.46 -2.19 25.79
C GLN A 321 -37.65 -3.28 24.71
N GLY A 322 -38.89 -3.74 24.46
CA GLY A 322 -39.15 -4.83 23.50
C GLY A 322 -38.88 -4.51 22.03
N ASP A 323 -38.97 -3.24 21.63
CA ASP A 323 -38.77 -2.82 20.23
C ASP A 323 -37.30 -2.89 19.78
N MET A 324 -36.35 -2.71 20.71
CA MET A 324 -34.91 -2.80 20.40
C MET A 324 -34.42 -4.26 20.36
N GLN A 325 -34.95 -5.15 21.20
CA GLN A 325 -34.57 -6.58 21.20
C GLN A 325 -35.19 -7.35 20.02
N GLY A 326 -36.42 -7.04 19.62
CA GLY A 326 -37.00 -7.58 18.39
C GLY A 326 -36.11 -7.28 17.17
N SER A 327 -35.52 -6.09 17.13
CA SER A 327 -34.58 -5.69 16.08
C SER A 327 -33.28 -6.51 16.05
N LEU A 328 -32.80 -7.01 17.20
CA LEU A 328 -31.57 -7.84 17.26
C LEU A 328 -31.85 -9.26 16.75
N ALA A 329 -32.95 -9.86 17.20
CA ALA A 329 -33.38 -11.17 16.72
C ALA A 329 -33.66 -11.17 15.21
N ASP A 330 -34.29 -10.11 14.69
CA ASP A 330 -34.59 -9.98 13.26
C ASP A 330 -33.31 -9.77 12.42
N ARG A 331 -32.34 -9.01 12.92
CA ARG A 331 -31.03 -8.87 12.28
C ARG A 331 -30.24 -10.19 12.30
N GLN A 332 -30.27 -10.92 13.41
CA GLN A 332 -29.65 -12.25 13.50
C GLN A 332 -30.26 -13.23 12.49
N ARG A 333 -31.58 -13.20 12.32
CA ARG A 333 -32.29 -14.00 11.31
C ARG A 333 -31.86 -13.62 9.89
N ALA A 334 -31.70 -12.33 9.61
CA ALA A 334 -31.24 -11.86 8.30
C ALA A 334 -29.84 -12.41 7.97
N LEU A 335 -28.92 -12.36 8.94
CA LEU A 335 -27.57 -12.91 8.80
C LEU A 335 -27.58 -14.42 8.59
N ARG A 336 -28.43 -15.15 9.32
CA ARG A 336 -28.58 -16.59 9.12
C ARG A 336 -29.04 -16.93 7.69
N ASN A 337 -30.05 -16.21 7.21
CA ASN A 337 -30.56 -16.41 5.84
C ASN A 337 -29.48 -16.09 4.80
N GLU A 338 -28.64 -15.08 5.06
CA GLU A 338 -27.55 -14.72 4.17
C GLU A 338 -26.47 -15.81 4.14
N LEU A 339 -26.06 -16.31 5.31
CA LEU A 339 -25.15 -17.45 5.41
C LEU A 339 -25.70 -18.68 4.67
N GLU A 340 -27.00 -18.97 4.79
CA GLU A 340 -27.65 -20.08 4.05
C GLU A 340 -27.58 -19.90 2.54
N ARG A 341 -27.77 -18.66 2.05
CA ARG A 341 -27.65 -18.33 0.61
C ARG A 341 -26.20 -18.49 0.13
N GLN A 342 -25.25 -17.97 0.89
CA GLN A 342 -23.83 -18.08 0.57
C GLN A 342 -23.39 -19.55 0.55
N ARG A 343 -23.81 -20.35 1.53
CA ARG A 343 -23.61 -21.81 1.55
C ARG A 343 -24.24 -22.52 0.35
N GLY A 344 -25.39 -22.07 -0.11
CA GLY A 344 -26.06 -22.62 -1.31
C GLY A 344 -25.33 -22.27 -2.62
N ASN A 345 -24.72 -21.09 -2.68
CA ASN A 345 -24.00 -20.58 -3.85
C ASN A 345 -22.52 -20.98 -3.86
N LEU A 346 -22.04 -21.60 -2.79
CA LEU A 346 -20.66 -22.03 -2.66
C LEU A 346 -20.31 -23.03 -3.76
N PRO A 347 -19.24 -22.76 -4.55
CA PRO A 347 -18.76 -23.71 -5.54
C PRO A 347 -18.58 -25.08 -4.90
N GLY A 348 -18.78 -26.14 -5.69
CA GLY A 348 -18.48 -27.51 -5.28
C GLY A 348 -16.97 -27.73 -5.11
N VAL A 349 -16.32 -26.98 -4.22
CA VAL A 349 -14.93 -27.20 -3.81
C VAL A 349 -14.91 -28.55 -3.11
N GLY A 350 -14.45 -29.57 -3.84
CA GLY A 350 -14.34 -30.94 -3.34
C GLY A 350 -13.11 -31.12 -2.45
N GLY A 351 -12.92 -32.33 -1.94
CA GLY A 351 -11.81 -32.67 -1.04
C GLY A 351 -12.16 -32.50 0.43
N GLU A 352 -11.27 -32.99 1.29
CA GLU A 352 -11.45 -33.03 2.75
C GLU A 352 -11.60 -31.61 3.35
N ALA A 353 -10.81 -30.65 2.84
CA ALA A 353 -10.89 -29.25 3.26
C ALA A 353 -12.22 -28.57 2.86
N GLY A 354 -12.76 -28.91 1.68
CA GLY A 354 -14.05 -28.40 1.22
C GLY A 354 -15.23 -28.94 2.04
N GLU A 355 -15.17 -30.21 2.46
CA GLU A 355 -16.14 -30.82 3.38
C GLU A 355 -16.05 -30.19 4.77
N ALA A 356 -14.84 -30.01 5.30
CA ALA A 356 -14.61 -29.34 6.59
C ALA A 356 -15.15 -27.89 6.60
N ALA A 357 -14.99 -27.16 5.49
CA ALA A 357 -15.55 -25.82 5.33
C ALA A 357 -17.09 -25.84 5.40
N ARG A 358 -17.74 -26.76 4.68
CA ARG A 358 -19.21 -26.92 4.70
C ARG A 358 -19.72 -27.28 6.09
N ASP A 359 -19.07 -28.21 6.78
CA ASP A 359 -19.41 -28.61 8.14
C ASP A 359 -19.28 -27.46 9.14
N ALA A 360 -18.27 -26.61 8.97
CA ALA A 360 -18.07 -25.43 9.80
C ALA A 360 -19.17 -24.37 9.55
N LEU A 361 -19.53 -24.12 8.29
CA LEU A 361 -20.64 -23.22 7.95
C LEU A 361 -21.99 -23.76 8.46
N ASP A 362 -22.17 -25.08 8.48
CA ASP A 362 -23.35 -25.72 9.08
C ASP A 362 -23.40 -25.55 10.60
N ARG A 363 -22.25 -25.65 11.29
CA ARG A 363 -22.16 -25.33 12.71
C ARG A 363 -22.48 -23.86 12.97
N ALA A 364 -21.97 -22.96 12.14
CA ALA A 364 -22.26 -21.54 12.23
C ALA A 364 -23.75 -21.27 12.08
N GLY A 365 -24.42 -21.87 11.08
CA GLY A 365 -25.86 -21.73 10.90
C GLY A 365 -26.68 -22.19 12.11
N ARG A 366 -26.35 -23.36 12.69
CA ARG A 366 -27.01 -23.87 13.92
C ARG A 366 -26.78 -22.97 15.14
N ALA A 367 -25.58 -22.42 15.27
CA ALA A 367 -25.26 -21.49 16.35
C ALA A 367 -26.02 -20.16 16.19
N MET A 368 -26.12 -19.64 14.95
CA MET A 368 -26.94 -18.47 14.63
C MET A 368 -28.43 -18.68 14.89
N ASP A 369 -28.96 -19.87 14.60
CA ASP A 369 -30.33 -20.27 14.97
C ASP A 369 -30.55 -20.24 16.49
N GLY A 370 -29.57 -20.75 17.25
CA GLY A 370 -29.58 -20.71 18.71
C GLY A 370 -29.54 -19.29 19.24
N ALA A 371 -28.68 -18.44 18.65
CA ALA A 371 -28.61 -17.02 18.99
C ALA A 371 -29.93 -16.30 18.70
N GLU A 372 -30.56 -16.54 17.55
CA GLU A 372 -31.88 -15.97 17.20
C GLU A 372 -32.95 -16.36 18.23
N GLN A 373 -32.97 -17.63 18.65
CA GLN A 373 -33.92 -18.12 19.66
C GLN A 373 -33.66 -17.51 21.03
N ALA A 374 -32.40 -17.40 21.46
CA ALA A 374 -32.02 -16.78 22.72
C ALA A 374 -32.35 -15.28 22.74
N LEU A 375 -32.08 -14.56 21.65
CA LEU A 375 -32.47 -13.16 21.48
C LEU A 375 -34.00 -12.98 21.56
N ARG A 376 -34.78 -13.87 20.92
CA ARG A 376 -36.25 -13.86 21.05
C ARG A 376 -36.72 -14.21 22.46
N GLY A 377 -36.00 -15.09 23.15
CA GLY A 377 -36.26 -15.51 24.52
C GLY A 377 -35.81 -14.50 25.58
N ASN A 378 -35.24 -13.37 25.18
CA ASN A 378 -34.64 -12.37 26.06
C ASN A 378 -33.51 -12.93 26.94
N ASP A 379 -32.77 -13.91 26.41
CA ASP A 379 -31.60 -14.49 27.04
C ASP A 379 -30.34 -13.98 26.34
N LEU A 380 -29.94 -12.76 26.68
CA LEU A 380 -28.74 -12.13 26.11
C LEU A 380 -27.44 -12.89 26.43
N PRO A 381 -27.22 -13.44 27.65
CA PRO A 381 -26.06 -14.29 27.93
C PRO A 381 -25.95 -15.48 26.97
N GLU A 382 -27.00 -16.29 26.84
CA GLU A 382 -27.01 -17.44 25.94
C GLU A 382 -26.88 -16.98 24.47
N ALA A 383 -27.49 -15.85 24.10
CA ALA A 383 -27.35 -15.30 22.76
C ALA A 383 -25.90 -14.95 22.42
N ILE A 384 -25.16 -14.30 23.34
CA ILE A 384 -23.76 -13.93 23.13
C ILE A 384 -22.88 -15.18 23.01
N ASP A 385 -23.11 -16.19 23.84
CA ASP A 385 -22.38 -17.46 23.77
C ASP A 385 -22.60 -18.15 22.42
N ARG A 386 -23.86 -18.19 21.95
CA ARG A 386 -24.21 -18.73 20.62
C ARG A 386 -23.61 -17.93 19.46
N GLN A 387 -23.51 -16.61 19.62
CA GLN A 387 -22.87 -15.75 18.62
C GLN A 387 -21.36 -15.96 18.56
N ALA A 388 -20.71 -16.19 19.70
CA ALA A 388 -19.30 -16.56 19.75
C ALA A 388 -19.05 -17.90 19.04
N GLU A 389 -19.89 -18.91 19.32
CA GLU A 389 -19.86 -20.19 18.61
C GLU A 389 -20.03 -20.01 17.08
N ALA A 390 -20.95 -19.14 16.66
CA ALA A 390 -21.17 -18.83 15.26
C ALA A 390 -19.95 -18.17 14.61
N MET A 391 -19.34 -17.18 15.27
CA MET A 391 -18.15 -16.48 14.77
C MET A 391 -16.94 -17.41 14.65
N ASP A 392 -16.72 -18.28 15.64
CA ASP A 392 -15.62 -19.26 15.59
C ASP A 392 -15.84 -20.26 14.46
N ALA A 393 -17.07 -20.76 14.29
CA ALA A 393 -17.42 -21.65 13.19
C ALA A 393 -17.30 -20.97 11.80
N LEU A 394 -17.63 -19.68 11.68
CA LEU A 394 -17.41 -18.90 10.45
C LEU A 394 -15.92 -18.75 10.13
N ARG A 395 -15.09 -18.44 11.13
CA ARG A 395 -13.63 -18.35 10.98
C ARG A 395 -13.03 -19.69 10.56
N ASP A 396 -13.48 -20.77 11.18
CA ASP A 396 -13.11 -22.13 10.78
C ASP A 396 -13.52 -22.41 9.33
N GLY A 397 -14.76 -22.06 8.95
CA GLY A 397 -15.26 -22.23 7.59
C GLY A 397 -14.41 -21.51 6.55
N MET A 398 -14.05 -20.26 6.81
CA MET A 398 -13.19 -19.47 5.93
C MET A 398 -11.76 -20.02 5.83
N ARG A 399 -11.16 -20.47 6.94
CA ARG A 399 -9.82 -21.11 6.92
C ARG A 399 -9.80 -22.36 6.07
N ASN A 400 -10.72 -23.29 6.34
CA ASN A 400 -10.84 -24.54 5.59
C ASN A 400 -11.16 -24.29 4.10
N MET A 401 -11.96 -23.26 3.81
CA MET A 401 -12.27 -22.87 2.44
C MET A 401 -11.07 -22.28 1.70
N GLY A 402 -10.27 -21.44 2.37
CA GLY A 402 -9.02 -20.93 1.83
C GLY A 402 -8.04 -22.07 1.49
N GLU A 403 -7.93 -23.07 2.38
CA GLU A 403 -7.13 -24.27 2.14
C GLU A 403 -7.67 -25.09 0.96
N ALA A 404 -8.99 -25.31 0.89
CA ALA A 404 -9.64 -26.05 -0.19
C ALA A 404 -9.46 -25.35 -1.55
N LEU A 405 -9.53 -24.02 -1.59
CA LEU A 405 -9.29 -23.22 -2.79
C LEU A 405 -7.82 -23.28 -3.23
N ALA A 406 -6.89 -23.17 -2.27
CA ALA A 406 -5.46 -23.32 -2.56
C ALA A 406 -5.11 -24.72 -3.07
N GLU A 407 -5.78 -25.76 -2.58
CA GLU A 407 -5.63 -27.13 -3.07
C GLU A 407 -6.20 -27.30 -4.49
N ALA A 408 -7.39 -26.74 -4.75
CA ALA A 408 -8.02 -26.76 -6.07
C ALA A 408 -7.17 -26.03 -7.13
N GLU A 409 -6.55 -24.91 -6.77
CA GLU A 409 -5.66 -24.14 -7.66
C GLU A 409 -4.37 -24.91 -8.00
N ARG A 410 -3.82 -25.65 -7.04
CA ARG A 410 -2.69 -26.56 -7.26
C ARG A 410 -3.05 -27.73 -8.18
N GLN A 411 -4.28 -28.26 -8.09
CA GLN A 411 -4.75 -29.33 -8.97
C GLN A 411 -5.06 -28.83 -10.39
N GLN A 412 -5.57 -27.61 -10.53
CA GLN A 412 -5.88 -27.01 -11.84
C GLN A 412 -4.61 -26.60 -12.62
N SER A 413 -3.53 -26.25 -11.92
CA SER A 413 -2.21 -26.02 -12.52
C SER A 413 -1.41 -27.32 -12.83
N GLY A 414 -1.97 -28.50 -12.51
CA GLY A 414 -1.35 -29.82 -12.73
C GLY A 414 -1.98 -30.64 -13.87
N GLY A 415 -2.86 -30.04 -14.67
CA GLY A 415 -3.78 -30.74 -15.58
C GLY A 415 -3.30 -31.09 -17.00
N ASP A 416 -2.05 -30.84 -17.37
CA ASP A 416 -1.46 -31.28 -18.66
C ASP A 416 -0.32 -32.26 -18.41
N GLY A 417 -0.66 -33.49 -18.05
CA GLY A 417 0.38 -34.43 -17.63
C GLY A 417 -0.02 -35.88 -17.45
N GLN A 418 -0.96 -36.43 -18.21
CA GLN A 418 -1.02 -37.89 -18.40
C GLN A 418 -1.90 -38.35 -19.57
N GLN A 419 -1.28 -38.54 -20.73
CA GLN A 419 -1.66 -39.62 -21.66
C GLN A 419 -0.40 -40.41 -22.08
N MET A 420 -0.21 -41.53 -21.35
CA MET A 420 0.12 -42.87 -21.87
C MET A 420 1.32 -43.05 -22.83
N GLY A 421 2.39 -43.69 -22.31
CA GLY A 421 2.92 -44.90 -22.95
C GLY A 421 4.35 -44.92 -23.51
N SER A 422 5.33 -45.21 -22.64
CA SER A 422 6.47 -46.12 -22.87
C SER A 422 7.45 -45.87 -24.04
N ALA A 423 8.61 -45.28 -23.75
CA ALA A 423 9.96 -45.88 -23.91
C ALA A 423 11.05 -44.80 -23.87
N GLY A 424 12.06 -44.97 -23.01
CA GLY A 424 13.34 -44.25 -23.11
C GLY A 424 13.83 -43.67 -21.79
N GLY A 425 14.46 -44.50 -20.97
CA GLY A 425 15.23 -44.01 -19.82
C GLY A 425 16.45 -43.24 -20.31
N GLU A 426 16.45 -41.92 -20.13
CA GLU A 426 17.62 -41.09 -20.34
C GLU A 426 18.41 -40.97 -19.02
N ARG A 427 19.55 -41.66 -19.03
CA ARG A 427 20.54 -41.70 -17.96
C ARG A 427 21.16 -40.31 -17.80
N ARG A 428 20.81 -39.63 -16.71
CA ARG A 428 21.50 -38.42 -16.23
C ARG A 428 22.82 -38.85 -15.60
N ASP A 429 23.94 -38.40 -16.14
CA ASP A 429 25.27 -38.74 -15.63
C ASP A 429 25.44 -38.16 -14.19
N PRO A 430 26.23 -38.79 -13.30
CA PRO A 430 26.50 -38.30 -11.93
C PRO A 430 27.01 -36.86 -11.80
N LEU A 431 27.36 -36.17 -12.89
CA LEU A 431 27.63 -34.73 -12.91
C LEU A 431 26.49 -33.87 -13.51
N GLY A 432 25.28 -34.42 -13.64
CA GLY A 432 24.04 -33.65 -13.81
C GLY A 432 23.80 -33.02 -15.19
N ARG A 433 24.48 -33.46 -16.26
CA ARG A 433 24.26 -32.90 -17.61
C ARG A 433 23.31 -33.78 -18.43
N ASN A 434 22.36 -33.14 -19.11
CA ASN A 434 21.56 -33.78 -20.16
C ASN A 434 22.30 -33.69 -21.50
N SER A 435 22.45 -34.82 -22.18
CA SER A 435 23.03 -34.89 -23.52
C SER A 435 21.95 -34.73 -24.59
N GLY A 436 21.99 -33.61 -25.32
CA GLY A 436 21.58 -33.57 -26.74
C GLY A 436 20.34 -32.76 -27.08
N THR A 437 20.55 -31.52 -27.54
CA THR A 437 20.07 -31.08 -28.86
C THR A 437 21.09 -30.09 -29.41
N SER A 438 21.96 -30.58 -30.28
CA SER A 438 22.91 -29.74 -31.03
C SER A 438 22.18 -28.96 -32.12
N GLY A 439 22.57 -27.70 -32.35
CA GLY A 439 22.31 -27.09 -33.65
C GLY A 439 22.37 -25.59 -33.84
N GLN A 440 22.98 -24.75 -32.99
CA GLN A 440 23.32 -23.39 -33.42
C GLN A 440 24.52 -22.84 -32.66
N THR A 441 25.64 -22.71 -33.37
CA THR A 441 26.85 -22.05 -32.90
C THR A 441 26.56 -20.57 -32.70
N GLY A 442 26.39 -20.16 -31.44
CA GLY A 442 26.37 -18.78 -30.97
C GLY A 442 27.37 -18.66 -29.84
N THR A 443 28.24 -17.66 -29.92
CA THR A 443 29.36 -17.38 -29.00
C THR A 443 28.92 -17.24 -27.54
N ASP A 444 29.83 -17.60 -26.62
CA ASP A 444 29.76 -17.61 -25.15
C ASP A 444 29.43 -16.25 -24.48
N GLU A 445 28.32 -15.63 -24.84
CA GLU A 445 27.93 -14.31 -24.32
C GLU A 445 26.42 -14.22 -24.10
N ASN A 446 25.80 -15.34 -23.70
CA ASN A 446 24.37 -15.36 -23.37
C ASN A 446 24.03 -16.18 -22.11
N LEU A 447 25.01 -16.43 -21.24
CA LEU A 447 24.80 -17.07 -19.92
C LEU A 447 24.64 -16.05 -18.77
N LEU A 448 24.57 -14.75 -19.10
CA LEU A 448 24.45 -13.65 -18.12
C LEU A 448 23.18 -12.82 -18.33
N GLN A 449 22.07 -13.47 -18.69
CA GLN A 449 20.76 -12.83 -18.70
C GLN A 449 19.87 -13.44 -17.63
N GLY A 450 19.37 -12.58 -16.74
CA GLY A 450 18.30 -12.89 -15.79
C GLY A 450 18.72 -12.71 -14.32
N GLU A 451 17.77 -12.24 -13.51
CA GLU A 451 17.81 -11.89 -12.07
C GLU A 451 18.52 -12.86 -11.09
N ASP A 452 19.07 -13.98 -11.57
CA ASP A 452 19.79 -14.98 -10.77
C ASP A 452 21.23 -14.58 -10.45
N VAL A 453 21.85 -13.65 -11.19
CA VAL A 453 23.25 -13.25 -10.95
C VAL A 453 23.41 -12.51 -9.61
N TYR A 454 22.46 -11.63 -9.26
CA TYR A 454 22.50 -10.87 -8.00
C TYR A 454 22.19 -11.74 -6.78
N ARG A 455 21.29 -12.72 -6.90
CA ARG A 455 21.03 -13.70 -5.83
C ARG A 455 22.24 -14.59 -5.61
N ARG A 456 22.82 -15.14 -6.68
CA ARG A 456 24.00 -16.00 -6.60
C ARG A 456 25.24 -15.25 -6.10
N ALA A 457 25.36 -13.95 -6.39
CA ALA A 457 26.41 -13.10 -5.82
C ALA A 457 26.22 -12.84 -4.31
N ARG A 458 24.97 -12.65 -3.84
CA ARG A 458 24.66 -12.55 -2.40
C ARG A 458 24.95 -13.87 -1.67
N ASP A 459 24.53 -15.00 -2.23
CA ASP A 459 24.82 -16.32 -1.66
C ASP A 459 26.33 -16.60 -1.54
N LEU A 460 27.11 -16.17 -2.55
CA LEU A 460 28.56 -16.28 -2.51
C LEU A 460 29.19 -15.36 -1.46
N LEU A 461 28.73 -14.12 -1.34
CA LEU A 461 29.23 -13.17 -0.34
C LEU A 461 28.90 -13.62 1.09
N ASP A 462 27.71 -14.17 1.31
CA ASP A 462 27.30 -14.70 2.61
C ASP A 462 28.11 -15.94 2.99
N GLU A 463 28.40 -16.83 2.04
CA GLU A 463 29.27 -17.99 2.27
C GLU A 463 30.72 -17.57 2.54
N ILE A 464 31.24 -16.54 1.85
CA ILE A 464 32.59 -16.00 2.12
C ILE A 464 32.63 -15.34 3.51
N ARG A 465 31.62 -14.56 3.90
CA ARG A 465 31.53 -13.97 5.25
C ARG A 465 31.47 -15.06 6.32
N ARG A 466 30.64 -16.09 6.13
CA ARG A 466 30.53 -17.22 7.06
C ARG A 466 31.88 -17.91 7.25
N ARG A 467 32.57 -18.26 6.15
CA ARG A 467 33.86 -18.95 6.19
C ARG A 467 35.00 -18.09 6.72
N SER A 468 34.95 -16.78 6.52
CA SER A 468 35.93 -15.85 7.08
C SER A 468 35.84 -15.74 8.62
N GLY A 469 34.70 -16.08 9.21
CA GLY A 469 34.47 -16.11 10.66
C GLY A 469 34.76 -17.47 11.34
N GLU A 470 35.02 -18.53 10.56
CA GLU A 470 35.35 -19.86 11.08
C GLU A 470 36.84 -19.94 11.44
N GLY A 471 37.19 -19.65 12.69
CA GLY A 471 38.57 -19.54 13.18
C GLY A 471 39.40 -20.83 13.23
N GLU A 472 38.85 -21.98 12.82
CA GLU A 472 39.58 -23.27 12.73
C GLU A 472 40.18 -23.52 11.32
N ARG A 473 40.01 -22.58 10.37
CA ARG A 473 40.56 -22.71 9.02
C ARG A 473 42.05 -22.33 8.96
N PRO A 474 42.81 -22.89 8.01
CA PRO A 474 44.21 -22.51 7.81
C PRO A 474 44.36 -21.00 7.56
N ASP A 475 45.40 -20.38 8.15
CA ASP A 475 45.62 -18.93 8.08
C ASP A 475 45.72 -18.40 6.64
N GLU A 476 46.31 -19.18 5.73
CA GLU A 476 46.42 -18.83 4.31
C GLU A 476 45.04 -18.72 3.62
N GLU A 477 44.07 -19.54 4.03
CA GLU A 477 42.71 -19.52 3.48
C GLU A 477 41.92 -18.33 4.04
N LEU A 478 42.08 -18.02 5.33
CA LEU A 478 41.43 -16.86 5.95
C LEU A 478 41.91 -15.55 5.34
N ASP A 479 43.21 -15.42 5.06
CA ASP A 479 43.78 -14.23 4.41
C ASP A 479 43.37 -14.10 2.94
N TYR A 480 43.08 -15.21 2.26
CA TYR A 480 42.51 -15.20 0.91
C TYR A 480 41.04 -14.75 0.94
N LEU A 481 40.24 -15.26 1.87
CA LEU A 481 38.82 -14.89 2.01
C LEU A 481 38.65 -13.41 2.42
N LYS A 482 39.52 -12.89 3.30
CA LYS A 482 39.53 -11.45 3.65
C LYS A 482 39.85 -10.56 2.44
N ARG A 483 40.86 -10.92 1.64
CA ARG A 483 41.17 -10.19 0.39
C ARG A 483 40.06 -10.27 -0.64
N LEU A 484 39.30 -11.37 -0.66
CA LEU A 484 38.13 -11.47 -1.53
C LEU A 484 37.01 -10.53 -1.04
N LEU A 485 36.78 -10.43 0.27
CA LEU A 485 35.82 -9.49 0.87
C LEU A 485 36.20 -8.02 0.71
N GLU A 486 37.48 -7.67 0.58
CA GLU A 486 37.92 -6.30 0.31
C GLU A 486 37.74 -5.89 -1.17
N ARG A 487 37.57 -6.86 -2.07
CA ARG A 487 37.52 -6.65 -3.53
C ARG A 487 36.11 -6.69 -4.10
N PHE A 488 35.14 -7.12 -3.30
CA PHE A 488 33.70 -6.93 -3.48
C PHE A 488 33.23 -5.80 -2.59
#